data_AF-A0AAU9EGK6-F1
#
_entry.id   AF-A0AAU9EGK6-F1
#
_cell.length_a   1.000
_cell.length_b   1.000
_cell.length_c   1.000
_cell.angle_alpha   90.00
_cell.angle_beta   90.00
_cell.angle_gamma   90.00
#
_symmetry.space_group_name_H-M   'P 1'
#
loop_
_entity.id
_entity.type
_entity.pdbx_description
1 polymer ?
#
loop_
_entity_poly.entity_id
_entity_poly.type
_entity_poly.pdbx_seq_one_letter_code
_entity_poly.pdbx_strand_id
1 'polypeptide(L)' 'MSQKKEPPQDRLSPRQEALLKASKEIIVKFIESGRMSVAAFEEAFPQVYKALSKTMAEDDKK' A
#
# COMPACT_ATOMS: atom_id res chain seq x y z
N MET A 1 33.54 13.62 -20.09
CA MET A 1 32.50 14.27 -19.26
C MET A 1 31.17 13.60 -19.55
N SER A 2 30.23 13.70 -18.60
CA SER A 2 28.84 13.18 -18.64
C SER A 2 28.61 11.80 -18.02
N GLN A 3 28.71 11.73 -16.68
CA GLN A 3 27.93 10.75 -15.93
C GLN A 3 26.46 11.18 -16.00
N LYS A 4 25.64 10.40 -16.72
CA LYS A 4 24.19 10.53 -16.74
C LYS A 4 23.68 10.10 -15.37
N LYS A 5 23.43 11.05 -14.47
CA LYS A 5 22.79 10.77 -13.17
C LYS A 5 21.39 10.22 -13.46
N GLU A 6 21.22 8.92 -13.30
CA GLU A 6 19.89 8.32 -13.23
C GLU A 6 19.11 8.99 -12.08
N PRO A 7 17.83 9.34 -12.28
CA PRO A 7 17.02 9.92 -11.22
C PRO A 7 16.93 8.91 -10.05
N PRO A 8 16.79 9.38 -8.79
CA PRO A 8 16.72 8.48 -7.64
C PRO A 8 15.56 7.50 -7.83
N GLN A 9 15.86 6.20 -7.90
CA GLN A 9 14.90 5.11 -8.11
C GLN A 9 13.94 4.85 -6.92
N ASP A 10 13.88 5.75 -5.95
CA ASP A 10 13.23 5.51 -4.65
C ASP A 10 11.79 6.07 -4.56
N ARG A 11 11.22 6.57 -5.66
CA ARG A 11 9.89 7.22 -5.62
C ARG A 11 8.80 6.25 -6.06
N LEU A 12 7.94 5.86 -5.12
CA LEU A 12 6.70 5.15 -5.39
C LEU A 12 5.85 5.94 -6.39
N SER A 13 5.14 5.24 -7.28
CA SER A 13 4.14 5.90 -8.12
C SER A 13 2.99 6.44 -7.26
N PRO A 14 2.29 7.51 -7.69
CA PRO A 14 1.13 8.03 -6.95
C PRO A 14 0.07 6.98 -6.64
N ARG A 15 -0.10 5.99 -7.54
CA ARG A 15 -1.03 4.87 -7.36
C ARG A 15 -0.57 3.91 -6.25
N GLN A 16 0.72 3.57 -6.22
CA GLN A 16 1.30 2.75 -5.15
C GLN A 16 1.24 3.47 -3.79
N GLU A 17 1.51 4.78 -3.76
CA GLU A 17 1.35 5.58 -2.54
C GLU A 17 -0.09 5.58 -2.04
N ALA A 18 -1.07 5.72 -2.93
CA ALA A 18 -2.48 5.68 -2.58
C ALA A 18 -2.89 4.31 -1.99
N LEU A 19 -2.44 3.22 -2.61
CA LEU A 19 -2.69 1.85 -2.11
C LEU A 19 -2.11 1.64 -0.70
N LEU A 20 -0.86 2.07 -0.49
CA LEU A 20 -0.20 1.94 0.82
C LEU A 20 -0.89 2.78 1.90
N LYS A 21 -1.28 4.01 1.59
CA LYS A 21 -2.02 4.89 2.51
C LYS A 21 -3.38 4.31 2.88
N ALA A 22 -4.16 3.89 1.88
CA ALA A 22 -5.47 3.28 2.11
C ALA A 22 -5.36 1.99 2.94
N SER A 23 -4.40 1.12 2.62
CA SER A 23 -4.16 -0.11 3.38
C SER A 23 -3.80 0.19 4.84
N LYS A 24 -2.93 1.18 5.07
CA LYS A 24 -2.57 1.64 6.41
C LYS A 24 -3.78 2.16 7.18
N GLU A 25 -4.58 3.04 6.59
CA GLU A 25 -5.75 3.62 7.26
C GLU A 25 -6.78 2.57 7.65
N ILE A 26 -7.04 1.59 6.78
CA ILE A 26 -7.95 0.47 7.10
C ILE A 26 -7.42 -0.26 8.34
N ILE A 27 -6.18 -0.71 8.30
CA ILE A 27 -5.56 -1.49 9.38
C ILE A 27 -5.54 -0.70 10.70
N VAL A 28 -5.15 0.58 10.67
CA VAL A 28 -5.14 1.45 11.86
C VAL A 28 -6.55 1.59 12.44
N LYS A 29 -7.59 1.79 11.62
CA LYS A 29 -8.98 1.87 12.09
C LYS A 29 -9.45 0.57 12.74
N PHE A 30 -9.08 -0.59 12.22
CA PHE A 30 -9.39 -1.87 12.86
C PHE A 30 -8.71 -2.01 14.23
N ILE A 31 -7.50 -1.48 14.39
CA ILE A 31 -6.79 -1.47 15.67
C ILE A 31 -7.43 -0.47 16.65
N GLU A 32 -7.69 0.77 16.21
CA GLU A 32 -8.29 1.83 17.03
C GLU A 32 -9.70 1.47 17.50
N SER A 33 -10.47 0.73 16.69
CA SER A 33 -11.79 0.23 17.06
C SER A 33 -11.76 -1.05 17.92
N GLY A 34 -10.57 -1.55 18.27
CA GLY A 34 -10.39 -2.77 19.06
C GLY A 34 -10.80 -4.05 18.33
N ARG A 35 -10.98 -3.99 17.01
CA ARG A 35 -11.34 -5.15 16.16
C ARG A 35 -10.12 -5.97 15.75
N MET A 36 -8.92 -5.44 15.95
CA MET A 36 -7.65 -6.10 15.69
C MET A 36 -6.59 -5.64 16.69
N SER A 37 -5.63 -6.50 17.03
CA SER A 37 -4.48 -6.10 17.85
C SER A 37 -3.34 -5.57 17.00
N VAL A 38 -2.45 -4.78 17.60
CA VAL A 38 -1.21 -4.31 16.92
C VAL A 38 -0.33 -5.49 16.51
N ALA A 39 -0.30 -6.57 17.29
CA ALA A 39 0.48 -7.77 16.98
C ALA A 39 0.04 -8.46 15.67
N ALA A 40 -1.24 -8.33 15.29
CA ALA A 40 -1.77 -8.88 14.04
C ALA A 40 -1.45 -8.02 12.81
N PHE A 41 -0.82 -6.84 12.99
CA PHE A 41 -0.53 -5.91 11.90
C PHE A 41 0.29 -6.56 10.77
N GLU A 42 1.37 -7.27 11.13
CA GLU A 42 2.31 -7.84 10.16
C GLU A 42 1.62 -8.86 9.24
N GLU A 43 0.70 -9.65 9.78
CA GLU A 43 -0.06 -10.63 9.01
C GLU A 43 -1.21 -9.99 8.22
N ALA A 44 -1.93 -9.04 8.81
CA ALA A 44 -3.15 -8.48 8.24
C ALA A 44 -2.88 -7.44 7.14
N PHE A 45 -1.84 -6.61 7.27
CA PHE A 45 -1.56 -5.53 6.33
C PHE A 45 -1.34 -6.01 4.89
N PRO A 46 -0.53 -7.05 4.62
CA PRO A 46 -0.37 -7.59 3.26
C PRO A 46 -1.66 -8.11 2.65
N GLN A 47 -2.58 -8.64 3.46
CA GLN A 47 -3.88 -9.15 2.98
C GLN A 47 -4.76 -8.01 2.48
N VAL A 48 -4.87 -6.92 3.26
CA VAL A 48 -5.62 -5.71 2.86
C VAL A 48 -4.99 -5.08 1.62
N TYR A 49 -3.67 -4.91 1.59
CA TYR A 49 -2.97 -4.36 0.44
C TYR A 49 -3.20 -5.18 -0.83
N LYS A 50 -3.16 -6.52 -0.73
CA LYS A 50 -3.45 -7.43 -1.85
C LYS A 50 -4.89 -7.32 -2.32
N ALA A 51 -5.85 -7.20 -1.40
CA ALA A 51 -7.26 -7.03 -1.75
C ALA A 51 -7.48 -5.75 -2.56
N LEU A 52 -6.97 -4.60 -2.08
CA LEU A 52 -7.08 -3.33 -2.80
C LEU A 52 -6.36 -3.35 -4.14
N SER A 53 -5.15 -3.91 -4.19
CA SER A 53 -4.35 -4.01 -5.43
C SER A 53 -5.07 -4.84 -6.50
N LYS A 54 -5.77 -5.91 -6.11
CA LYS A 54 -6.59 -6.71 -7.03
C LYS A 54 -7.75 -5.90 -7.60
N THR A 55 -8.52 -5.22 -6.76
CA THR A 55 -9.64 -4.38 -7.20
C THR A 55 -9.18 -3.31 -8.20
N MET A 56 -8.01 -2.69 -7.96
CA MET A 56 -7.44 -1.70 -8.86
C MET A 56 -6.86 -2.26 -10.17
N ALA A 57 -6.47 -3.54 -10.19
CA ALA A 57 -6.00 -4.22 -11.40
C ALA A 57 -7.18 -4.71 -12.27
N GLU A 58 -8.32 -5.02 -11.67
CA GLU A 58 -9.55 -5.34 -12.40
C GLU A 58 -10.17 -4.11 -13.05
N ASP A 59 -10.04 -2.93 -12.42
CA ASP A 59 -10.47 -1.65 -12.98
C ASP A 59 -9.67 -1.26 -14.24
N ASP A 60 -8.37 -1.56 -14.28
CA ASP A 60 -7.46 -1.24 -15.42
C ASP A 60 -7.72 -2.12 -16.65
N LYS A 61 -8.37 -3.28 -16.47
CA LYS A 61 -8.69 -4.23 -17.55
C LYS A 61 -10.04 -3.96 -18.24
N LYS A 62 -10.75 -2.90 -17.86
CA LYS A 62 -12.08 -2.58 -18.35
C LYS A 62 -12.05 -1.34 -19.25
#